data_AF-A0A816M7C5-F1
#
_entry.id   AF-A0A816M7C5-F1
#
_cell.length_a   1.000
_cell.length_b   1.000
_cell.length_c   1.000
_cell.angle_alpha   90.00
_cell.angle_beta   90.00
_cell.angle_gamma   90.00
#
_symmetry.space_group_name_H-M   'P 1'
#
loop_
_entity.id
_entity.type
_entity.pdbx_description
1 polymer ?
#
loop_
_entity_poly.entity_id
_entity_poly.type
_entity_poly.pdbx_seq_one_letter_code
_entity_poly.pdbx_strand_id
1 'polypeptide(L)'
;MLKRLLDHQEVVKSVFIHKFTSISSEQRSSLNKGYLDHTNWDLMQALHDVFQPLELATRSLSGKHYATLALAYTTISILRVGLKPKEDDSSILALFKKSILAQFEFYFDIKMTKKQKELLLVCFFQILSLTIC
;
A
#
# COMPACT_ATOMS: atom_id res chain seq x y z
N MET A 1 3.89 2.24 10.80
CA MET A 1 5.12 3.04 11.01
C MET A 1 5.17 4.25 10.09
N LEU A 2 5.12 4.07 8.77
CA LEU A 2 5.07 5.16 7.77
C LEU A 2 3.97 6.20 8.03
N LYS A 3 2.73 5.76 8.25
CA LYS A 3 1.60 6.66 8.60
C LYS A 3 1.93 7.59 9.77
N ARG A 4 2.45 7.04 10.87
CA ARG A 4 2.85 7.83 12.05
C ARG A 4 3.92 8.86 11.73
N LEU A 5 4.86 8.53 10.84
CA LEU A 5 5.92 9.46 10.43
C LEU A 5 5.37 10.60 9.57
N LEU A 6 4.43 10.29 8.65
CA LEU A 6 3.72 11.28 7.83
C LEU A 6 2.83 12.18 8.68
N ASP A 7 2.08 11.62 9.63
CA ASP A 7 1.22 12.38 10.56
C ASP A 7 2.01 13.41 11.39
N HIS A 8 3.31 13.16 11.62
CA HIS A 8 4.20 14.05 12.39
C HIS A 8 5.21 14.78 11.50
N GLN A 9 5.00 14.83 10.18
CA GLN A 9 5.94 15.43 9.22
C GLN A 9 6.34 16.86 9.60
N GLU A 10 5.36 17.69 9.99
CA GLU A 10 5.62 19.09 10.34
C GLU A 10 6.42 19.23 11.65
N VAL A 11 6.17 18.34 12.61
CA VAL A 11 6.98 18.27 13.84
C VAL A 11 8.42 17.89 13.48
N VAL A 12 8.61 16.88 12.63
CA VAL A 12 9.94 16.45 12.17
C VAL A 12 10.65 17.59 11.43
N LYS A 13 9.99 18.29 10.51
CA LYS A 13 10.55 19.45 9.80
C LYS A 13 10.93 20.58 10.77
N SER A 14 10.08 20.88 11.75
CA SER A 14 10.34 21.97 12.71
C SER A 14 11.58 21.74 13.55
N VAL A 15 11.93 20.49 13.88
CA VAL A 15 13.17 20.13 14.57
C VAL A 15 14.39 20.55 13.75
N PHE A 16 14.38 20.37 12.42
CA PHE A 16 15.51 20.77 11.58
C PHE A 16 15.60 22.29 11.35
N ILE A 17 14.46 23.00 11.41
CA ILE A 17 14.41 24.46 11.27
C ILE A 17 14.84 25.15 12.57
N HIS A 18 14.59 24.54 13.73
CA HIS A 18 14.95 25.10 15.02
C HIS A 18 16.46 25.07 15.27
N LYS A 19 17.03 26.25 15.54
CA LYS A 19 18.39 26.39 16.03
C LYS A 19 18.44 26.01 17.51
N PHE A 20 18.59 24.72 17.80
CA PHE A 20 18.94 24.29 19.14
C PHE A 20 20.30 24.88 19.52
N THR A 21 20.33 25.66 20.59
CA THR A 21 21.53 26.36 21.09
C THR A 21 22.43 25.46 21.93
N SER A 22 21.93 24.32 22.40
CA SER A 22 22.60 23.39 23.31
C SER A 22 23.16 22.12 22.66
N ILE A 23 23.07 21.97 21.33
CA ILE A 23 23.57 20.77 20.63
C ILE A 23 25.02 20.94 20.16
N SER A 24 25.80 19.86 20.25
CA SER A 24 27.18 19.85 19.75
C SER A 24 27.23 19.91 18.22
N SER A 25 28.40 20.26 17.67
CA SER A 25 28.65 20.26 16.22
C SER A 25 28.43 18.88 15.59
N GLU A 26 28.80 17.81 16.30
CA GLU A 26 28.60 16.41 15.87
C GLU A 26 27.11 16.03 15.83
N GLN A 27 26.34 16.44 16.83
CA GLN A 27 24.90 16.23 16.89
C GLN A 27 24.18 16.99 15.76
N ARG A 28 24.59 18.24 15.50
CA ARG A 28 24.06 19.04 14.39
C ARG A 28 24.40 18.43 13.02
N SER A 29 25.62 17.92 12.85
CA SER A 29 26.02 17.21 11.62
C SER A 29 25.18 15.95 11.40
N SER A 30 24.94 15.18 12.46
CA SER A 30 24.11 13.97 12.41
C SER A 30 22.64 14.28 12.11
N LEU A 31 22.09 15.35 12.69
CA LEU A 31 20.76 15.85 12.35
C LEU A 31 20.68 16.24 10.87
N ASN A 32 21.60 17.07 10.38
CA ASN A 32 21.57 17.51 8.98
C ASN A 32 21.65 16.35 7.98
N LYS A 33 22.36 15.26 8.32
CA LYS A 33 22.38 14.04 7.50
C LYS A 33 21.04 13.31 7.44
N GLY A 34 20.22 13.44 8.49
CA GLY A 34 18.89 12.82 8.58
C GLY A 34 17.76 13.71 8.04
N TYR A 35 18.07 14.87 7.47
CA TYR A 35 17.07 15.75 6.89
C TYR A 35 16.43 15.08 5.66
N LEU A 36 15.10 15.04 5.67
CA LEU A 36 14.29 14.50 4.59
C LEU A 36 13.81 15.66 3.73
N ASP A 37 14.23 15.68 2.47
CA ASP A 37 13.81 16.69 1.51
C ASP A 37 12.38 16.42 1.01
N HIS A 38 11.84 17.35 0.19
CA HIS A 38 10.50 17.20 -0.38
C HIS A 38 10.32 15.89 -1.14
N THR A 39 11.32 15.47 -1.92
CA THR A 39 11.31 14.22 -2.69
C THR A 39 11.21 13.00 -1.77
N ASN A 40 11.91 13.00 -0.64
CA ASN A 40 11.85 11.91 0.34
C ASN A 40 10.44 11.81 0.96
N TRP A 41 9.82 12.94 1.27
CA TRP A 41 8.45 12.96 1.79
C TRP A 41 7.43 12.49 0.76
N ASP A 42 7.55 12.93 -0.49
CA ASP A 42 6.68 12.48 -1.59
C ASP A 42 6.81 10.97 -1.83
N LEU A 43 8.04 10.44 -1.74
CA LEU A 43 8.30 9.00 -1.83
C LEU A 43 7.65 8.24 -0.66
N MET A 44 7.75 8.75 0.58
CA MET A 44 7.12 8.13 1.74
C MET A 44 5.59 8.16 1.66
N GLN A 45 5.02 9.25 1.16
CA GLN A 45 3.58 9.35 0.92
C GLN A 45 3.15 8.34 -0.15
N ALA A 46 3.84 8.30 -1.29
CA ALA A 46 3.56 7.33 -2.36
C ALA A 46 3.66 5.87 -1.88
N LEU A 47 4.66 5.56 -1.04
CA LEU A 47 4.79 4.25 -0.40
C LEU A 47 3.63 3.97 0.55
N HIS A 48 3.20 4.94 1.36
CA HIS A 48 2.06 4.76 2.24
C HIS A 48 0.79 4.45 1.45
N ASP A 49 0.52 5.22 0.40
CA ASP A 49 -0.68 5.11 -0.42
C ASP A 49 -0.72 3.79 -1.20
N VAL A 50 0.42 3.33 -1.72
CA VAL A 50 0.48 2.04 -2.44
C VAL A 50 0.29 0.84 -1.51
N PHE A 51 0.65 0.97 -0.22
CA PHE A 51 0.44 -0.09 0.77
C PHE A 51 -1.00 -0.13 1.31
N GLN A 52 -1.78 0.94 1.19
CA GLN A 52 -3.15 0.97 1.73
C GLN A 52 -4.07 -0.11 1.12
N PRO A 53 -4.10 -0.35 -0.21
CA PRO A 53 -4.86 -1.46 -0.79
C PRO A 53 -4.40 -2.83 -0.27
N LEU A 54 -3.09 -3.00 -0.06
CA LEU A 54 -2.51 -4.24 0.48
C LEU A 54 -2.93 -4.48 1.92
N GLU A 55 -2.91 -3.46 2.77
CA GLU A 55 -3.38 -3.55 4.15
C GLU A 55 -4.87 -3.92 4.22
N LEU A 56 -5.71 -3.29 3.39
CA LEU A 56 -7.14 -3.61 3.31
C LEU A 56 -7.37 -5.07 2.89
N ALA A 57 -6.59 -5.54 1.92
CA ALA A 57 -6.67 -6.92 1.45
C ALA A 57 -6.25 -7.92 2.51
N THR A 58 -5.11 -7.69 3.17
CA THR A 58 -4.63 -8.55 4.25
C THR A 58 -5.62 -8.59 5.41
N ARG A 59 -6.15 -7.44 5.83
CA ARG A 59 -7.19 -7.36 6.88
C ARG A 59 -8.46 -8.13 6.51
N SER A 60 -8.91 -8.01 5.26
CA SER A 60 -10.10 -8.70 4.78
C SER A 60 -9.94 -10.22 4.84
N LEU A 61 -8.73 -10.72 4.56
CA LEU A 61 -8.42 -12.16 4.59
C LEU A 61 -8.10 -12.68 6.00
N SER A 62 -7.47 -11.88 6.85
CA SER A 62 -7.04 -12.29 8.20
C SER A 62 -8.16 -12.25 9.24
N GLY A 63 -9.21 -11.46 9.01
CA GLY A 63 -10.34 -11.30 9.94
C GLY A 63 -11.31 -12.49 10.01
N LYS A 64 -11.10 -13.56 9.23
CA LYS A 64 -12.01 -14.72 9.19
C LYS A 64 -11.26 -16.01 9.49
N HIS A 65 -11.81 -16.84 10.38
CA HIS A 65 -11.27 -18.19 10.69
C HIS A 65 -11.13 -19.09 9.45
N TYR A 66 -11.89 -18.82 8.40
CA TYR A 66 -11.73 -19.42 7.08
C TYR A 66 -11.91 -18.35 6.00
N ALA A 67 -10.83 -17.94 5.36
CA ALA A 67 -10.93 -17.14 4.14
C ALA A 67 -11.58 -18.01 3.05
N THR A 68 -12.84 -17.72 2.70
CA THR A 68 -13.53 -18.45 1.64
C THR A 68 -12.95 -18.05 0.28
N LEU A 69 -13.04 -18.95 -0.70
CA LEU A 69 -12.59 -18.68 -2.08
C LEU A 69 -13.25 -17.43 -2.67
N ALA A 70 -14.52 -17.18 -2.37
CA ALA A 70 -15.23 -15.97 -2.78
C ALA A 70 -14.62 -14.68 -2.16
N LEU A 71 -14.21 -14.73 -0.89
CA LEU A 71 -13.55 -13.62 -0.22
C LEU A 71 -12.16 -13.37 -0.81
N ALA A 72 -11.43 -14.44 -1.13
CA ALA A 72 -10.16 -14.35 -1.83
C ALA A 72 -10.33 -13.64 -3.18
N TYR A 73 -11.32 -14.06 -3.99
CA TYR A 73 -11.61 -13.41 -5.27
C TYR A 73 -11.97 -11.94 -5.15
N THR A 74 -12.82 -11.59 -4.17
CA THR A 74 -13.22 -10.20 -3.90
C THR A 74 -12.00 -9.36 -3.52
N THR A 75 -11.15 -9.90 -2.64
CA THR A 75 -9.93 -9.23 -2.17
C THR A 75 -8.94 -9.01 -3.31
N ILE A 76 -8.75 -10.00 -4.18
CA ILE A 76 -7.94 -9.91 -5.41
C ILE A 76 -8.45 -8.81 -6.33
N SER A 77 -9.77 -8.70 -6.48
CA SER A 77 -10.39 -7.70 -7.34
C SER A 77 -10.20 -6.28 -6.78
N ILE A 78 -10.38 -6.09 -5.47
CA ILE A 78 -10.11 -4.82 -4.79
C ILE A 78 -8.64 -4.41 -4.96
N LEU A 79 -7.71 -5.36 -4.81
CA LEU A 79 -6.28 -5.11 -5.01
C LEU A 79 -5.96 -4.65 -6.44
N ARG A 80 -6.50 -5.34 -7.45
CA ARG A 80 -6.30 -4.95 -8.86
C ARG A 80 -6.77 -3.53 -9.13
N VAL A 81 -7.96 -3.19 -8.64
CA VAL A 81 -8.53 -1.85 -8.83
C VAL A 81 -7.71 -0.80 -8.05
N GLY A 82 -7.35 -1.10 -6.81
CA GLY A 82 -6.59 -0.18 -5.95
C GLY A 82 -5.15 0.08 -6.43
N LEU A 83 -4.53 -0.90 -7.10
CA LEU A 83 -3.19 -0.79 -7.67
C LEU A 83 -3.18 -0.27 -9.11
N LYS A 84 -4.34 -0.02 -9.72
CA LYS A 84 -4.38 0.61 -11.04
C LYS A 84 -3.98 2.09 -10.91
N PRO A 85 -2.98 2.57 -11.67
CA PRO A 85 -2.64 3.99 -11.69
C PRO A 85 -3.82 4.84 -12.14
N LYS A 86 -3.96 6.01 -11.52
CA LYS A 86 -4.97 7.02 -11.83
C LYS A 86 -4.32 8.27 -12.41
N GLU A 87 -5.13 9.14 -13.02
CA GLU A 87 -4.64 10.40 -13.62
C GLU A 87 -4.12 11.40 -12.59
N ASP A 88 -4.65 11.35 -11.37
CA ASP A 88 -4.29 12.19 -10.23
C ASP A 88 -3.10 11.65 -9.41
N ASP A 89 -2.58 10.46 -9.75
CA ASP A 89 -1.43 9.90 -9.04
C ASP A 89 -0.15 10.67 -9.37
N SER A 90 0.70 10.92 -8.36
CA SER A 90 2.06 11.40 -8.60
C SER A 90 2.84 10.40 -9.45
N SER A 91 3.85 10.87 -10.21
CA SER A 91 4.69 10.00 -11.05
C SER A 91 5.30 8.83 -10.26
N ILE A 92 5.70 9.07 -9.00
CA ILE A 92 6.28 8.06 -8.11
C ILE A 92 5.20 7.03 -7.70
N LEU A 93 4.01 7.49 -7.29
CA LEU A 93 2.92 6.61 -6.90
C LEU A 93 2.46 5.74 -8.06
N ALA A 94 2.31 6.33 -9.25
CA ALA A 94 1.94 5.62 -10.47
C ALA A 94 2.96 4.53 -10.82
N LEU A 95 4.26 4.82 -10.67
CA LEU A 95 5.33 3.83 -10.87
C LEU A 95 5.23 2.68 -9.87
N PHE A 96 5.08 2.96 -8.57
CA PHE A 96 4.93 1.91 -7.57
C PHE A 96 3.70 1.04 -7.81
N LYS A 97 2.54 1.66 -8.09
CA LYS A 97 1.31 0.97 -8.45
C LYS A 97 1.51 0.03 -9.63
N LYS A 98 2.13 0.51 -10.72
CA LYS A 98 2.46 -0.33 -11.90
C LYS A 98 3.37 -1.50 -11.54
N SER A 99 4.44 -1.26 -10.79
CA SER A 99 5.41 -2.31 -10.42
C SER A 99 4.77 -3.40 -9.58
N ILE A 100 3.96 -3.03 -8.57
CA ILE A 100 3.28 -4.01 -7.71
C ILE A 100 2.20 -4.75 -8.48
N LEU A 101 1.40 -4.04 -9.30
CA LEU A 101 0.37 -4.65 -10.12
C LEU A 101 0.97 -5.66 -11.11
N ALA A 102 2.08 -5.33 -11.76
CA ALA A 102 2.76 -6.25 -12.67
C ALA A 102 3.24 -7.53 -11.97
N GLN A 103 3.81 -7.41 -10.77
CA GLN A 103 4.23 -8.57 -9.98
C GLN A 103 3.02 -9.42 -9.53
N PHE A 104 1.94 -8.75 -9.15
CA PHE A 104 0.70 -9.39 -8.77
C PHE A 104 0.09 -10.18 -9.95
N GLU A 105 -0.05 -9.55 -11.12
CA GLU A 105 -0.58 -10.17 -12.33
C GLU A 105 0.31 -11.33 -12.79
N PHE A 106 1.63 -11.16 -12.76
CA PHE A 106 2.58 -12.23 -13.06
C PHE A 106 2.36 -13.47 -12.19
N TYR A 107 2.18 -13.28 -10.87
CA TYR A 107 1.87 -14.39 -9.96
C TYR A 107 0.54 -15.05 -10.32
N PHE A 108 -0.51 -14.27 -10.56
CA PHE A 108 -1.82 -14.80 -10.93
C PHE A 108 -1.82 -15.52 -12.27
N ASP A 109 -1.04 -15.06 -13.25
CA ASP A 109 -1.06 -15.63 -14.58
C ASP A 109 -0.20 -16.88 -14.72
N ILE A 110 0.91 -16.94 -13.99
CA ILE A 110 1.85 -18.06 -14.10
C ILE A 110 1.63 -19.11 -13.02
N LYS A 111 1.31 -18.71 -11.78
CA LYS A 111 1.24 -19.65 -10.65
C LYS A 111 -0.16 -20.22 -10.43
N MET A 112 -1.20 -19.54 -10.92
CA MET A 112 -2.58 -19.97 -10.70
C MET A 112 -3.14 -20.70 -11.91
N THR A 113 -3.54 -21.96 -11.71
CA THR A 113 -4.12 -22.77 -12.79
C THR A 113 -5.47 -22.23 -13.23
N LYS A 114 -5.85 -22.48 -14.50
CA LYS A 114 -7.17 -22.12 -15.05
C LYS A 114 -8.32 -22.60 -14.16
N LYS A 115 -8.25 -23.86 -13.69
CA LYS A 115 -9.25 -24.46 -12.79
C LYS A 115 -9.40 -23.69 -11.47
N GLN A 116 -8.30 -23.24 -10.87
CA GLN A 116 -8.37 -22.44 -9.64
C GLN A 116 -9.01 -21.07 -9.91
N LYS A 117 -8.71 -20.43 -11.05
CA LYS A 117 -9.30 -19.13 -11.43
C LYS A 117 -10.81 -19.25 -11.61
N GLU A 118 -11.26 -20.30 -12.29
CA GLU A 118 -12.68 -20.59 -12.49
C GLU A 118 -13.39 -20.89 -11.16
N LEU A 119 -12.77 -21.69 -10.29
CA LEU A 119 -13.34 -22.04 -8.98
C LEU A 119 -13.57 -20.80 -8.11
N LEU A 120 -12.60 -19.86 -8.07
CA LEU A 120 -12.74 -18.59 -7.36
C LEU A 120 -13.96 -17.80 -7.85
N LEU A 121 -14.14 -17.74 -9.18
CA LEU A 121 -15.19 -16.97 -9.83
C LEU A 121 -16.58 -17.58 -9.60
N VAL A 122 -16.69 -18.91 -9.71
CA VAL A 122 -17.95 -19.63 -9.42
C VAL A 122 -18.37 -19.47 -7.96
N CYS A 123 -17.45 -19.66 -7.02
CA CYS A 123 -17.76 -19.49 -5.59
C CYS A 123 -18.19 -18.05 -5.27
N PHE A 124 -17.61 -17.05 -5.94
CA PHE A 124 -18.03 -15.66 -5.78
C PHE A 124 -19.48 -15.44 -6.23
N PHE A 125 -19.83 -15.89 -7.44
CA PHE A 125 -21.20 -15.74 -7.97
C PHE A 125 -22.25 -16.48 -7.13
N GLN A 126 -21.93 -17.67 -6.63
CA GLN A 126 -22.83 -18.42 -5.74
C GLN A 126 -23.18 -17.62 -4.48
N ILE A 127 -22.18 -17.03 -3.81
CA ILE A 127 -22.45 -16.19 -2.63
C ILE A 127 -23.29 -14.97 -3.02
N LEU A 128 -22.94 -14.28 -4.12
CA LEU A 128 -23.65 -13.10 -4.57
C LEU A 128 -25.14 -13.41 -4.84
N SER A 129 -25.44 -14.54 -5.51
CA SER A 129 -26.81 -14.98 -5.77
C SER A 129 -27.59 -15.30 -4.49
N LEU A 130 -26.93 -15.82 -3.45
CA LEU A 130 -27.55 -16.12 -2.16
C LEU A 130 -27.80 -14.87 -1.30
N THR A 131 -27.15 -13.75 -1.59
CA THR A 131 -27.31 -12.49 -0.82
C THR A 131 -28.35 -11.54 -1.43
N ILE A 132 -28.80 -11.79 -2.67
CA ILE A 132 -29.74 -10.94 -3.42
C ILE A 132 -31.17 -11.53 -3.44
N CYS A 133 -31.36 -12.74 -2.91
CA CYS A 133 -32.69 -13.33 -2.64
C CYS A 133 -33.11 -13.07 -1.19
#